data_AF-A0A7C5SKW2-F1
#
_entry.id   AF-A0A7C5SKW2-F1
#
_cell.length_a   1.000
_cell.length_b   1.000
_cell.length_c   1.000
_cell.angle_alpha   90.00
_cell.angle_beta   90.00
_cell.angle_gamma   90.00
#
_symmetry.space_group_name_H-M   'P 1'
#
loop_
_entity.id
_entity.type
_entity.pdbx_description
1 polymer ?
#
loop_
_entity_poly.entity_id
_entity_poly.type
_entity_poly.pdbx_seq_one_letter_code
_entity_poly.pdbx_strand_id
1 'polypeptide(L)'
;MIKHVLIDVINWNSDVYRRVESALSECVLMYMSSGDEHDQISLYKCRQVFITIYKTRGGGLIDILGNNEEVVYRVLSVLPREKILIRFIERGYDTSV
;
A
#
# COMPACT_ATOMS: atom_id res chain seq x y z
N MET A 1 -5.37 -15.42 7.79
CA MET A 1 -4.36 -15.24 6.72
C MET A 1 -4.79 -14.03 5.90
N ILE A 2 -4.17 -12.88 6.15
CA ILE A 2 -4.53 -11.62 5.50
C ILE A 2 -4.09 -11.71 4.04
N LYS A 3 -5.05 -11.77 3.11
CA LYS A 3 -4.77 -11.86 1.66
C LYS A 3 -4.74 -10.49 0.98
N HIS A 4 -5.40 -9.50 1.58
CA HIS A 4 -5.60 -8.18 0.98
C HIS A 4 -5.87 -7.16 2.07
N VAL A 5 -5.09 -6.07 2.09
CA VAL A 5 -5.24 -4.94 3.00
C VAL A 5 -5.34 -3.67 2.18
N LEU A 6 -6.37 -2.87 2.44
CA LEU A 6 -6.45 -1.51 1.94
C LEU A 6 -6.20 -0.55 3.10
N ILE A 7 -5.35 0.45 2.88
CA ILE A 7 -5.04 1.48 3.86
C ILE A 7 -5.28 2.84 3.21
N ASP A 8 -6.35 3.52 3.61
CA ASP A 8 -6.56 4.91 3.24
C ASP A 8 -5.75 5.80 4.20
N VAL A 9 -5.00 6.74 3.66
CA VAL A 9 -4.13 7.65 4.40
C VAL A 9 -4.60 9.09 4.15
N ILE A 10 -5.10 9.71 5.21
CA ILE A 10 -5.61 11.08 5.22
C ILE A 10 -4.43 12.04 5.36
N ASN A 11 -4.39 13.12 4.55
CA ASN A 11 -3.28 14.08 4.48
C ASN A 11 -1.95 13.45 4.03
N TRP A 12 -1.97 12.78 2.87
CA TRP A 12 -0.75 12.30 2.22
C TRP A 12 0.21 13.46 1.92
N ASN A 13 1.48 13.32 2.28
CA ASN A 13 2.52 14.31 2.00
C ASN A 13 3.84 13.62 1.64
N SER A 14 4.86 14.41 1.27
CA SER A 14 6.17 13.91 0.88
C SER A 14 6.89 13.15 2.00
N ASP A 15 6.67 13.48 3.27
CA ASP A 15 7.26 12.78 4.40
C ASP A 15 6.64 11.41 4.65
N VAL A 16 5.32 11.29 4.49
CA VAL A 16 4.62 9.99 4.51
C VAL A 16 5.11 9.14 3.34
N TYR A 17 5.16 9.71 2.13
CA TYR A 17 5.63 8.99 0.94
C TYR A 17 7.04 8.42 1.15
N ARG A 18 8.00 9.25 1.54
CA ARG A 18 9.40 8.83 1.76
C ARG A 18 9.52 7.72 2.80
N ARG A 19 8.74 7.79 3.87
CA ARG A 19 8.74 6.76 4.91
C ARG A 19 8.15 5.44 4.41
N VAL A 20 7.07 5.48 3.64
CA VAL A 20 6.49 4.29 3.01
C VAL A 20 7.47 3.69 2.01
N GLU A 21 8.06 4.51 1.14
CA GLU A 21 9.08 4.06 0.17
C GLU A 21 10.27 3.40 0.87
N SER A 22 10.77 3.98 1.97
CA SER A 22 11.83 3.38 2.78
C SER A 22 11.42 2.03 3.40
N ALA A 23 10.16 1.88 3.83
CA ALA A 23 9.64 0.62 4.34
C ALA A 23 9.53 -0.46 3.24
N LEU A 24 9.51 -0.06 1.98
CA LEU A 24 9.48 -0.91 0.79
C LEU A 24 10.85 -1.09 0.13
N SER A 25 11.95 -0.77 0.81
CA SER A 25 13.32 -0.82 0.25
C SER A 25 13.76 -2.18 -0.32
N GLU A 26 13.18 -3.28 0.17
CA GLU A 26 13.43 -4.64 -0.34
C GLU A 26 12.53 -5.02 -1.54
N CYS A 27 11.59 -4.16 -1.91
CA CYS A 27 10.64 -4.38 -2.98
C CYS A 27 11.14 -3.77 -4.29
N VAL A 28 10.76 -4.39 -5.40
CA VAL A 28 11.09 -3.88 -6.73
C VAL A 28 9.94 -3.01 -7.23
N LEU A 29 10.21 -1.76 -7.62
CA LEU A 29 9.26 -0.92 -8.33
C LEU A 29 9.06 -1.49 -9.75
N MET A 30 7.86 -2.01 -10.01
CA MET A 30 7.49 -2.64 -11.27
C MET A 30 6.93 -1.64 -12.28
N TYR A 31 6.20 -0.64 -11.79
CA TYR A 31 5.53 0.36 -12.61
C TYR A 31 5.33 1.65 -11.81
N MET A 32 5.49 2.77 -12.50
CA MET A 32 5.18 4.09 -11.95
C MET A 32 4.55 4.92 -13.06
N SER A 33 3.42 5.53 -12.74
CA SER A 33 2.76 6.52 -13.58
C SER A 33 2.44 7.74 -12.75
N SER A 34 2.69 8.91 -13.33
CA SER A 34 2.33 10.19 -12.76
C SER A 34 1.30 10.82 -13.69
N GLY A 35 0.17 11.22 -13.13
CA GLY A 35 -0.79 12.09 -13.82
C GLY A 35 -0.34 13.54 -13.66
N ASP A 36 -1.22 14.38 -13.13
CA ASP A 36 -0.86 15.72 -12.68
C ASP A 36 0.11 15.67 -11.47
N GLU A 37 0.66 16.81 -11.06
CA GLU A 37 1.66 16.92 -9.98
C GLU A 37 1.25 16.27 -8.63
N HIS A 38 -0.04 16.03 -8.45
CA HIS A 38 -0.61 15.48 -7.23
C HIS A 38 -1.02 14.01 -7.32
N ASP A 39 -1.12 13.45 -8.53
CA ASP A 39 -1.65 12.11 -8.75
C ASP A 39 -0.54 11.18 -9.24
N GLN A 40 -0.30 10.11 -8.48
CA GLN A 40 0.75 9.14 -8.80
C GLN A 40 0.28 7.74 -8.43
N ILE A 41 0.59 6.78 -9.30
CA ILE A 41 0.36 5.35 -9.06
C ILE A 41 1.71 4.65 -9.13
N SER A 42 2.06 3.92 -8.09
CA SER A 42 3.28 3.11 -8.03
C SER A 42 2.95 1.68 -7.66
N LEU A 43 3.45 0.72 -8.42
CA LEU A 43 3.29 -0.72 -8.16
C LEU A 43 4.64 -1.32 -7.76
N TYR A 44 4.70 -1.87 -6.56
CA TYR A 44 5.85 -2.57 -6.03
C TYR A 44 5.57 -4.08 -5.94
N LYS A 45 6.60 -4.89 -6.12
CA LYS A 45 6.57 -6.33 -5.89
C LYS A 45 7.60 -6.71 -4.83
N CYS A 46 7.14 -7.34 -3.75
CA CYS A 46 7.96 -7.85 -2.65
C CYS A 46 7.71 -9.36 -2.51
N ARG A 47 8.64 -10.24 -2.88
CA ARG A 47 8.45 -11.71 -2.84
C ARG A 47 7.09 -12.15 -3.43
N GLN A 48 6.11 -12.50 -2.57
CA GLN A 48 4.75 -12.96 -2.90
C GLN A 48 3.66 -11.90 -2.68
N VAL A 49 4.04 -10.63 -2.52
CA VAL A 49 3.14 -9.49 -2.28
C VAL A 49 3.30 -8.44 -3.35
N PHE A 50 2.17 -7.90 -3.79
CA PHE A 50 2.08 -6.71 -4.62
C PHE A 50 1.56 -5.56 -3.77
N ILE A 51 2.16 -4.38 -3.93
CA ILE A 51 1.75 -3.18 -3.22
C ILE A 51 1.51 -2.09 -4.24
N THR A 52 0.30 -1.56 -4.27
CA THR A 52 -0.02 -0.40 -5.09
C THR A 52 -0.21 0.81 -4.20
N ILE A 53 0.52 1.87 -4.47
CA ILE A 53 0.38 3.16 -3.81
C ILE A 53 -0.28 4.10 -4.80
N TYR A 54 -1.46 4.56 -4.46
CA TYR A 54 -2.18 5.63 -5.15
C TYR A 54 -2.06 6.88 -4.31
N LYS A 55 -1.43 7.92 -4.85
CA LYS A 55 -1.41 9.26 -4.29
C LYS A 55 -2.41 10.11 -5.04
N THR A 56 -3.21 10.89 -4.32
CA THR A 56 -4.07 11.92 -4.88
C THR A 56 -3.88 13.24 -4.13
N ARG A 57 -4.44 14.33 -4.66
CA ARG A 57 -4.40 15.67 -4.02
C ARG A 57 -4.91 15.71 -2.57
N GLY A 58 -5.84 14.82 -2.19
CA GLY A 58 -6.47 14.82 -0.86
C GLY A 58 -5.97 13.73 0.10
N GLY A 59 -5.18 12.77 -0.38
CA GLY A 59 -4.81 11.61 0.41
C GLY A 59 -4.05 10.57 -0.39
N GLY A 60 -3.99 9.36 0.14
CA GLY A 60 -3.46 8.22 -0.60
C GLY A 60 -4.10 6.92 -0.17
N LEU A 61 -4.01 5.93 -1.04
CA LEU A 61 -4.45 4.57 -0.82
C LEU A 61 -3.26 3.65 -1.00
N ILE A 62 -3.04 2.77 -0.03
CA ILE A 62 -2.07 1.68 -0.14
C ILE A 62 -2.87 0.38 -0.22
N ASP A 63 -2.76 -0.30 -1.35
CA ASP A 63 -3.36 -1.62 -1.62
C ASP A 63 -2.26 -2.69 -1.53
N ILE A 64 -2.34 -3.56 -0.53
CA ILE A 64 -1.40 -4.65 -0.30
C ILE A 64 -2.12 -5.97 -0.60
N LEU A 65 -1.68 -6.67 -1.65
CA LEU A 65 -2.23 -7.94 -2.10
C LEU A 65 -1.19 -9.06 -1.97
N GLY A 66 -1.54 -10.12 -1.24
CA GLY A 66 -0.70 -11.30 -1.06
C GLY A 66 -0.56 -11.70 0.41
N ASN A 67 0.19 -12.77 0.65
CA ASN A 67 0.32 -13.40 1.96
C ASN A 67 1.68 -13.10 2.60
N ASN A 68 1.86 -11.88 3.10
CA ASN A 68 3.04 -11.54 3.90
C ASN A 68 2.70 -10.45 4.93
N GLU A 69 2.43 -10.88 6.16
CA GLU A 69 2.08 -9.99 7.26
C GLU A 69 3.22 -9.04 7.63
N GLU A 70 4.48 -9.47 7.45
CA GLU A 70 5.66 -8.66 7.77
C GLU A 70 5.70 -7.36 6.95
N VAL A 71 5.34 -7.44 5.67
CA VAL A 71 5.27 -6.26 4.78
C VAL A 71 4.15 -5.32 5.24
N VAL A 72 2.99 -5.87 5.62
CA VAL A 72 1.87 -5.09 6.16
C VAL A 72 2.30 -4.37 7.44
N TYR A 73 2.92 -5.06 8.39
CA TYR A 73 3.38 -4.46 9.64
C TYR A 73 4.46 -3.39 9.41
N ARG A 74 5.40 -3.62 8.48
CA ARG A 74 6.40 -2.61 8.09
C ARG A 74 5.75 -1.34 7.58
N VAL A 75 4.81 -1.45 6.63
CA VAL A 75 4.06 -0.29 6.12
C VAL A 75 3.28 0.39 7.25
N LEU A 76 2.54 -0.36 8.07
CA LEU A 76 1.75 0.22 9.17
C LEU A 76 2.61 0.93 10.22
N SER A 77 3.84 0.47 10.46
CA SER A 77 4.75 1.06 11.45
C SER A 77 5.22 2.47 11.10
N VAL A 78 5.18 2.84 9.82
CA VAL A 78 5.65 4.14 9.33
C VAL A 78 4.53 5.14 9.04
N LEU A 79 3.28 4.69 9.10
CA LEU A 79 2.10 5.52 8.85
C LEU A 79 1.64 6.28 10.11
N PRO A 80 1.05 7.49 9.95
CA PRO A 80 0.49 8.24 11.05
C PRO A 80 -0.79 7.58 11.59
N ARG A 81 -0.73 6.97 12.77
CA ARG A 81 -1.83 6.14 13.34
C ARG A 81 -3.21 6.82 13.38
N GLU A 82 -3.27 8.11 13.66
CA GLU A 82 -4.53 8.86 13.80
C GLU A 82 -5.16 9.29 12.46
N LYS A 83 -4.46 9.07 11.34
CA LYS A 83 -4.85 9.56 10.02
C LYS A 83 -4.96 8.44 8.99
N ILE A 84 -5.22 7.22 9.44
CA ILE A 84 -5.40 6.07 8.55
C ILE A 84 -6.70 5.32 8.82
N LEU A 85 -7.30 4.80 7.76
CA LEU A 85 -8.38 3.81 7.80
C LEU A 85 -7.85 2.52 7.21
N ILE A 86 -7.90 1.43 7.98
CA ILE A 86 -7.41 0.10 7.57
C ILE A 86 -8.60 -0.80 7.32
N ARG A 87 -8.62 -1.47 6.16
CA ARG A 87 -9.65 -2.44 5.77
C ARG A 87 -8.98 -3.77 5.45
N PHE A 88 -9.34 -4.80 6.20
CA PHE A 88 -8.95 -6.18 5.90
C PHE A 88 -10.00 -6.80 4.98
N ILE A 89 -9.57 -7.27 3.82
CA ILE A 89 -10.47 -7.85 2.83
C ILE A 89 -10.15 -9.33 2.71
N GLU A 90 -11.10 -10.16 3.13
CA GLU A 90 -11.08 -11.57 2.83
C GLU A 90 -11.60 -11.78 1.42
N ARG A 91 -10.69 -12.00 0.46
CA ARG A 91 -11.08 -12.46 -0.88
C ARG A 91 -11.36 -13.97 -0.82
N GLY A 92 -12.64 -14.33 -0.72
CA GLY A 92 -13.11 -15.69 -0.96
C GLY A 92 -13.13 -15.95 -2.47
N TYR A 93 -12.12 -16.64 -2.99
CA TYR A 93 -12.37 -17.54 -4.11
C TYR A 93 -12.60 -18.90 -3.48
N ASP A 94 -13.87 -19.25 -3.30
CA ASP A 94 -14.23 -20.63 -3.07
C ASP A 94 -13.98 -21.38 -4.40
N THR A 95 -12.90 -22.14 -4.45
CA THR A 95 -12.59 -23.03 -5.58
C THR A 95 -13.19 -24.42 -5.39
N SER A 96 -14.11 -24.61 -4.43
CA SER A 96 -14.80 -25.89 -4.20
C SER A 96 -16.09 -26.02 -5.03
N VAL A 97 -15.97 -25.83 -6.35
CA VAL A 97 -16.99 -26.25 -7.33
C VAL A 97 -16.35 -27.10 -8.41
#